data_AF-A0A5C6LL29-F1
#
_entry.id   AF-A0A5C6LL29-F1
#
_cell.length_a   1.000
_cell.length_b   1.000
_cell.length_c   1.000
_cell.angle_alpha   90.00
_cell.angle_beta   90.00
_cell.angle_gamma   90.00
#
_symmetry.space_group_name_H-M   'P 1'
#
loop_
_entity.id
_entity.type
_entity.pdbx_description
1 polymer ?
#
loop_
_entity_poly.entity_id
_entity_poly.type
_entity_poly.pdbx_seq_one_letter_code
_entity_poly.pdbx_strand_id
1 'polypeptide(L)'
;MKKLSNILLLLILGQCLHAQQLLITRTDKSNFPLVDINPAAIYVDSTDDWLVNKAASLLQTDIEQVTGKKPAIIHNIDSAPRHLVIIGTYNNAAAIKALVRNKKADYNSLKGKWETFRIHTFPPPSHM
;
A
#
# COMPACT_ATOMS: atom_id res chain seq x y z
N MET A 1 42.73 27.01 7.39
CA MET A 1 41.65 26.53 8.28
C MET A 1 40.25 26.72 7.69
N LYS A 2 39.87 27.90 7.18
CA LYS A 2 38.53 28.16 6.59
C LYS A 2 38.16 27.25 5.41
N LYS A 3 39.12 26.95 4.52
CA LYS A 3 38.90 26.07 3.36
C LYS A 3 38.57 24.61 3.75
N LEU A 4 39.15 24.11 4.85
CA LEU A 4 38.90 22.75 5.33
C LEU A 4 37.50 22.64 5.98
N SER A 5 37.06 23.69 6.67
CA SER A 5 35.72 23.80 7.26
C SER A 5 34.62 23.81 6.18
N ASN A 6 34.86 24.47 5.05
CA ASN A 6 33.88 24.52 3.97
C ASN A 6 33.75 23.17 3.23
N ILE A 7 34.84 22.40 3.14
CA ILE A 7 34.83 21.05 2.56
C ILE A 7 34.08 20.08 3.48
N LEU A 8 34.29 20.19 4.79
CA LEU A 8 33.59 19.37 5.78
C LEU A 8 32.08 19.65 5.79
N LEU A 9 31.67 20.92 5.63
CA LEU A 9 30.26 21.30 5.53
C LEU A 9 29.59 20.74 4.26
N LEU A 10 30.32 20.70 3.14
CA LEU A 10 29.84 20.12 1.88
C LEU A 10 29.65 18.59 1.97
N LEU A 11 30.52 17.90 2.72
CA LEU A 11 30.44 16.45 2.96
C LEU A 11 29.23 16.06 3.83
N ILE A 12 28.83 16.91 4.77
CA ILE A 12 27.67 16.66 5.67
C ILE A 12 26.34 16.87 4.92
N LEU A 13 26.28 17.84 4.01
CA LEU A 13 25.09 18.09 3.17
C LEU A 13 24.82 16.98 2.14
N GLY A 14 25.84 16.18 1.78
CA GLY A 14 25.72 15.08 0.81
C GLY A 14 25.16 13.76 1.37
N GLN A 15 24.95 13.64 2.68
CA GLN A 15 24.62 12.36 3.34
C GLN A 15 23.12 12.05 3.43
N CYS A 16 22.22 12.89 2.94
CA CYS A 16 20.76 12.66 3.04
C CYS A 16 20.08 12.61 1.67
N LEU A 17 20.54 11.72 0.79
CA LEU A 17 19.77 11.27 -0.37
C LEU A 17 19.34 9.81 -0.15
N HIS A 18 18.53 9.58 0.88
CA HIS A 18 17.73 8.36 0.91
C HIS A 18 16.55 8.58 -0.03
N ALA A 19 16.67 8.10 -1.26
CA ALA A 19 15.48 7.79 -2.04
C ALA A 19 14.64 6.81 -1.19
N GLN A 20 13.40 7.17 -0.89
CA GLN A 20 12.49 6.23 -0.25
C GLN A 20 12.36 5.02 -1.16
N GLN A 21 12.89 3.89 -0.73
CA GLN A 21 12.76 2.63 -1.44
C GLN A 21 11.30 2.17 -1.29
N LEU A 22 10.44 2.57 -2.23
CA LEU A 22 9.02 2.20 -2.25
C LEU A 22 8.81 0.70 -2.56
N LEU A 23 9.81 0.06 -3.17
CA LEU A 23 9.74 -1.33 -3.64
C LEU A 23 10.87 -2.17 -3.04
N ILE A 24 10.49 -3.19 -2.25
CA ILE A 24 11.41 -4.20 -1.73
C ILE A 24 11.31 -5.43 -2.63
N THR A 25 12.41 -5.77 -3.30
CA THR A 25 12.48 -6.93 -4.23
C THR A 25 12.89 -8.23 -3.53
N ARG A 26 13.04 -8.21 -2.20
CA ARG A 26 13.42 -9.36 -1.39
C ARG A 26 12.24 -9.80 -0.54
N THR A 27 11.97 -11.09 -0.56
CA THR A 27 10.99 -11.69 0.36
C THR A 27 11.60 -11.76 1.74
N ASP A 28 11.01 -11.05 2.69
CA ASP A 28 11.26 -11.21 4.11
C ASP A 28 9.94 -11.47 4.85
N LYS A 29 10.03 -12.07 6.05
CA LYS A 29 8.84 -12.41 6.84
C LYS A 29 8.16 -11.18 7.46
N SER A 30 8.82 -10.03 7.47
CA SER A 30 8.31 -8.77 8.03
C SER A 30 7.50 -7.94 7.03
N ASN A 31 7.62 -8.23 5.73
CA ASN A 31 6.98 -7.50 4.66
C ASN A 31 5.72 -8.20 4.17
N PHE A 32 4.81 -7.40 3.62
CA PHE A 32 3.66 -7.92 2.89
C PHE A 32 4.09 -8.46 1.53
N PRO A 33 3.82 -9.74 1.21
CA PRO A 33 4.17 -10.31 -0.08
C PRO A 33 3.16 -9.87 -1.15
N LEU A 34 3.45 -8.76 -1.83
CA LEU A 34 2.61 -8.28 -2.94
C LEU A 34 2.60 -9.28 -4.10
N VAL A 35 3.78 -9.80 -4.46
CA VAL A 35 3.95 -10.91 -5.40
C VAL A 35 5.06 -11.83 -4.90
N ASP A 36 4.73 -13.09 -4.61
CA ASP A 36 5.69 -14.16 -4.32
C ASP A 36 5.46 -15.32 -5.31
N ILE A 37 5.08 -16.52 -4.84
CA ILE A 37 4.63 -17.61 -5.73
C ILE A 37 3.36 -17.19 -6.47
N ASN A 38 2.38 -16.65 -5.75
CA ASN A 38 1.15 -16.09 -6.28
C ASN A 38 1.04 -14.59 -5.95
N PRO A 39 0.45 -13.76 -6.83
CA PRO A 39 0.17 -12.37 -6.52
C PRO A 39 -0.93 -12.26 -5.44
N ALA A 40 -0.81 -11.28 -4.55
CA ALA A 40 -1.90 -10.90 -3.65
C ALA A 40 -3.10 -10.44 -4.48
N ALA A 41 -4.32 -10.84 -4.10
CA ALA A 41 -5.52 -10.35 -4.78
C ALA A 41 -5.77 -8.88 -4.43
N ILE A 42 -6.43 -8.16 -5.34
CA ILE A 42 -6.87 -6.78 -5.15
C ILE A 42 -8.36 -6.80 -4.88
N TYR A 43 -8.77 -6.35 -3.70
CA TYR A 43 -10.15 -6.08 -3.36
C TYR A 43 -10.48 -4.62 -3.61
N VAL A 44 -11.61 -4.38 -4.27
CA VAL A 44 -12.24 -3.06 -4.35
C VAL A 44 -13.75 -3.22 -4.26
N ASP A 45 -14.41 -2.41 -3.45
CA ASP A 45 -15.87 -2.41 -3.35
C ASP A 45 -16.49 -2.01 -4.69
N SER A 46 -17.40 -2.84 -5.22
CA SER A 46 -18.07 -2.58 -6.50
C SER A 46 -18.96 -1.32 -6.46
N THR A 47 -19.31 -0.86 -5.26
CA THR A 47 -20.12 0.35 -5.03
C THR A 47 -19.27 1.58 -4.68
N ASP A 48 -17.94 1.47 -4.68
CA ASP A 48 -17.07 2.64 -4.55
C ASP A 48 -17.08 3.48 -5.83
N ASP A 49 -16.42 4.63 -5.82
CA ASP A 49 -16.30 5.47 -6.99
C ASP A 49 -15.71 4.69 -8.18
N TRP A 50 -16.25 4.93 -9.38
CA TRP A 50 -15.84 4.21 -10.58
C TRP A 50 -14.34 4.41 -10.90
N LEU A 51 -13.77 5.58 -10.55
CA LEU A 51 -12.37 5.87 -10.75
C LEU A 51 -11.47 5.04 -9.84
N VAL A 52 -11.95 4.66 -8.64
CA VAL A 52 -11.25 3.77 -7.71
C VAL A 52 -11.19 2.35 -8.29
N ASN A 53 -12.30 1.87 -8.84
CA ASN A 53 -12.35 0.59 -9.56
C ASN A 53 -11.43 0.60 -10.80
N LYS A 54 -11.39 1.73 -11.53
CA LYS A 54 -10.46 1.90 -12.66
C LYS A 54 -9.01 1.90 -12.18
N ALA A 55 -8.68 2.59 -11.09
CA ALA A 55 -7.35 2.63 -10.51
C ALA A 55 -6.89 1.24 -10.05
N ALA A 56 -7.76 0.44 -9.45
CA ALA A 56 -7.47 -0.95 -9.10
C ALA A 56 -7.13 -1.80 -10.34
N SER A 57 -7.84 -1.58 -11.45
CA SER A 57 -7.56 -2.24 -12.74
C SER A 57 -6.23 -1.81 -13.37
N LEU A 58 -5.87 -0.53 -13.24
CA LEU A 58 -4.57 -0.01 -13.68
C LEU A 58 -3.45 -0.62 -12.83
N LEU A 59 -3.58 -0.64 -11.50
CA LEU A 59 -2.61 -1.26 -10.60
C LEU A 59 -2.42 -2.76 -10.91
N GLN A 60 -3.51 -3.49 -11.19
CA GLN A 60 -3.43 -4.89 -11.61
C GLN A 60 -2.53 -5.04 -12.85
N THR A 61 -2.72 -4.16 -13.83
CA THR A 61 -1.93 -4.16 -15.08
C THR A 61 -0.47 -3.81 -14.80
N ASP A 62 -0.20 -2.84 -13.93
CA ASP A 62 1.16 -2.45 -13.56
C ASP A 62 1.90 -3.60 -12.84
N ILE A 63 1.22 -4.29 -11.92
CA ILE A 63 1.79 -5.47 -11.25
C ILE A 63 2.10 -6.58 -12.26
N GLU A 64 1.19 -6.82 -13.21
CA GLU A 64 1.40 -7.79 -14.30
C GLU A 64 2.60 -7.41 -15.18
N GLN A 65 2.74 -6.14 -15.55
CA GLN A 65 3.87 -5.66 -16.37
C GLN A 65 5.21 -5.80 -15.65
N VAL A 66 5.25 -5.54 -14.35
CA VAL A 66 6.49 -5.62 -13.55
C VAL A 66 6.88 -7.06 -13.22
N THR A 67 5.91 -7.94 -13.01
CA THR A 67 6.16 -9.27 -12.42
C THR A 67 5.83 -10.45 -13.33
N GLY A 68 5.12 -10.22 -14.43
CA GLY A 68 4.55 -11.25 -15.30
C GLY A 68 3.39 -12.03 -14.67
N LYS A 69 2.94 -11.67 -13.46
CA LYS A 69 1.84 -12.34 -12.74
C LYS A 69 0.68 -11.38 -12.55
N LYS A 70 -0.49 -11.75 -13.05
CA LYS A 70 -1.71 -10.93 -12.95
C LYS A 70 -2.47 -11.19 -11.64
N PRO A 71 -2.61 -10.20 -10.75
CA PRO A 71 -3.47 -10.31 -9.58
C PRO A 71 -4.94 -10.55 -9.96
N ALA A 72 -5.70 -11.28 -9.16
CA ALA A 72 -7.16 -11.27 -9.29
C ALA A 72 -7.74 -9.97 -8.73
N ILE A 73 -8.75 -9.39 -9.38
CA ILE A 73 -9.60 -8.35 -8.78
C ILE A 73 -10.86 -9.03 -8.24
N ILE A 74 -11.19 -8.78 -6.99
CA ILE A 74 -12.36 -9.32 -6.31
C ILE A 74 -13.20 -8.20 -5.70
N HIS A 75 -14.51 -8.43 -5.63
CA HIS A 75 -15.48 -7.48 -5.05
C HIS A 75 -16.20 -8.03 -3.82
N ASN A 76 -16.03 -9.33 -3.54
CA ASN A 76 -16.55 -9.97 -2.34
C ASN A 76 -15.37 -10.34 -1.42
N ILE A 77 -15.39 -9.82 -0.19
CA ILE A 77 -14.33 -10.02 0.78
C ILE A 77 -14.41 -11.40 1.46
N ASP A 78 -15.56 -12.06 1.45
CA ASP A 78 -15.75 -13.38 2.07
C ASP A 78 -14.93 -14.46 1.36
N SER A 79 -14.62 -14.24 0.07
CA SER A 79 -13.77 -15.10 -0.75
C SER A 79 -12.31 -14.63 -0.80
N ALA A 80 -11.89 -13.75 0.12
CA ALA A 80 -10.56 -13.17 0.09
C ALA A 80 -9.47 -14.22 0.37
N PRO A 81 -8.40 -14.28 -0.45
CA PRO A 81 -7.24 -15.10 -0.14
C PRO A 81 -6.44 -14.51 1.03
N ARG A 82 -5.48 -15.29 1.54
CA ARG A 82 -4.61 -14.91 2.65
C ARG A 82 -3.90 -13.56 2.48
N HIS A 83 -3.43 -13.26 1.27
CA HIS A 83 -2.77 -11.98 0.95
C HIS A 83 -3.70 -11.14 0.09
N LEU A 84 -4.07 -9.97 0.61
CA LEU A 84 -5.06 -9.10 0.01
C LEU A 84 -4.64 -7.63 0.09
N VAL A 85 -4.73 -6.93 -1.04
CA VAL A 85 -4.64 -5.47 -1.12
C VAL A 85 -6.06 -4.93 -1.15
N ILE A 86 -6.43 -4.09 -0.18
CA ILE A 86 -7.76 -3.46 -0.12
C ILE A 86 -7.63 -2.02 -0.60
N ILE A 87 -8.39 -1.66 -1.65
CA ILE A 87 -8.44 -0.31 -2.22
C ILE A 87 -9.86 0.22 -2.06
N GLY A 88 -9.99 1.45 -1.57
CA GLY A 88 -11.30 2.08 -1.39
C GLY A 88 -11.22 3.48 -0.82
N THR A 89 -12.31 4.20 -0.92
CA THR A 89 -12.50 5.51 -0.29
C THR A 89 -12.99 5.33 1.14
N TYR A 90 -12.66 6.31 1.99
CA TYR A 90 -13.09 6.33 3.38
C TYR A 90 -14.62 6.25 3.54
N ASN A 91 -15.39 6.86 2.64
CA ASN A 91 -16.85 6.98 2.76
C ASN A 91 -17.64 5.84 2.12
N ASN A 92 -17.13 5.18 1.07
CA ASN A 92 -17.93 4.21 0.31
C ASN A 92 -17.55 2.76 0.62
N ALA A 93 -16.26 2.46 0.78
CA ALA A 93 -15.80 1.08 0.94
C ALA A 93 -16.27 0.41 2.24
N ALA A 94 -17.06 -0.67 2.11
CA ALA A 94 -17.59 -1.45 3.21
C ALA A 94 -16.48 -2.14 4.01
N ALA A 95 -15.46 -2.66 3.33
CA ALA A 95 -14.31 -3.30 3.97
C ALA A 95 -13.53 -2.32 4.86
N ILE A 96 -13.29 -1.09 4.38
CA ILE A 96 -12.62 -0.04 5.15
C ILE A 96 -13.45 0.36 6.37
N LYS A 97 -14.76 0.54 6.21
CA LYS A 97 -15.67 0.80 7.34
C LYS A 97 -15.64 -0.33 8.37
N ALA A 98 -15.57 -1.59 7.93
CA ALA A 98 -15.45 -2.73 8.84
C ALA A 98 -14.14 -2.69 9.64
N LEU A 99 -13.00 -2.34 9.02
CA LEU A 99 -11.72 -2.19 9.73
C LEU A 99 -11.78 -1.08 10.81
N VAL A 100 -12.41 0.05 10.50
CA VAL A 100 -12.59 1.16 11.45
C VAL A 100 -13.53 0.76 12.57
N ARG A 101 -14.70 0.16 12.26
CA ARG A 101 -15.68 -0.30 13.26
C ARG A 101 -15.09 -1.32 14.23
N ASN A 102 -14.28 -2.24 13.73
CA ASN A 102 -13.59 -3.25 14.54
C ASN A 102 -12.33 -2.74 15.24
N LYS A 103 -12.08 -1.41 15.22
CA LYS A 103 -10.91 -0.76 15.83
C LYS A 103 -9.57 -1.33 15.35
N LYS A 104 -9.53 -1.93 14.15
CA LYS A 104 -8.30 -2.46 13.55
C LYS A 104 -7.46 -1.35 12.93
N ALA A 105 -8.09 -0.25 12.53
CA ALA A 105 -7.41 0.94 12.04
C ALA A 105 -8.16 2.22 12.43
N ASP A 106 -7.41 3.32 12.52
CA ASP A 106 -7.96 4.67 12.62
C ASP A 106 -7.55 5.49 11.39
N TYR A 107 -8.55 5.92 10.63
CA TYR A 107 -8.38 6.73 9.42
C TYR A 107 -8.98 8.13 9.56
N ASN A 108 -9.27 8.59 10.78
CA ASN A 108 -9.78 9.94 11.04
C ASN A 108 -8.86 11.03 10.49
N SER A 109 -7.56 10.76 10.40
CA SER A 109 -6.58 11.66 9.79
C SER A 109 -6.85 11.97 8.31
N LEU A 110 -7.72 11.22 7.63
CA LEU A 110 -8.12 11.44 6.24
C LEU A 110 -9.34 12.37 6.10
N LYS A 111 -10.12 12.53 7.16
CA LYS A 111 -11.42 13.23 7.10
C LYS A 111 -11.23 14.72 6.81
N GLY A 112 -11.96 15.23 5.82
CA GLY A 112 -11.99 16.66 5.47
C GLY A 112 -10.71 17.18 4.81
N LYS A 113 -9.76 16.31 4.47
CA LYS A 113 -8.53 16.68 3.78
C LYS A 113 -8.67 16.45 2.28
N TRP A 114 -8.10 17.36 1.49
CA TRP A 114 -8.04 17.26 0.05
C TRP A 114 -7.03 16.18 -0.38
N GLU A 115 -7.45 15.30 -1.29
CA GLU A 115 -6.60 14.31 -1.99
C GLU A 115 -5.57 13.59 -1.10
N THR A 116 -6.00 13.18 0.10
CA THR A 116 -5.14 12.50 1.06
C THR A 116 -5.39 11.00 1.05
N PHE A 117 -4.35 10.21 1.27
CA PHE A 117 -4.41 8.76 1.33
C PHE A 117 -3.56 8.22 2.48
N ARG A 118 -3.80 6.95 2.84
CA ARG A 118 -2.97 6.21 3.78
C ARG A 118 -2.74 4.81 3.25
N ILE A 119 -1.48 4.39 3.25
CA ILE A 119 -1.09 3.01 3.01
C ILE A 119 -0.80 2.39 4.38
N HIS A 120 -1.42 1.25 4.67
CA HIS A 120 -1.27 0.56 5.94
C HIS A 120 -1.25 -0.94 5.69
N THR A 121 -0.17 -1.58 6.15
CA THR A 121 -0.04 -3.03 6.14
C THR A 121 -0.49 -3.58 7.49
N PHE A 122 -1.42 -4.54 7.48
CA PHE A 122 -1.79 -5.26 8.68
C PHE A 122 -0.87 -6.47 8.88
N PRO A 123 -0.42 -6.74 10.12
CA PRO A 123 0.29 -7.97 10.40
C PRO A 123 -0.62 -9.17 10.15
N PRO A 124 -0.05 -10.36 9.85
CA PRO A 124 -0.85 -11.58 9.78
C PRO A 124 -1.66 -11.78 11.08
N PRO A 125 -2.87 -12.33 11.01
CA PRO A 125 -3.67 -12.59 12.19
C PRO A 125 -2.89 -13.47 13.17
N SER A 126 -2.78 -13.04 14.43
CA SER A 126 -1.89 -13.63 15.44
C SER A 126 -2.34 -14.99 15.98
N HIS A 127 -3.38 -15.60 15.41
CA HIS A 127 -3.85 -16.94 15.76
C HIS A 127 -4.48 -17.62 14.54
N MET A 128 -3.82 -18.66 14.05
CA MET A 128 -4.43 -19.89 13.53
C MET A 128 -3.61 -21.06 14.05
#